data_AF-A0A1B8XUP9-F1
#
_entry.id   AF-A0A1B8XUP9-F1
#
_cell.length_a   1.000
_cell.length_b   1.000
_cell.length_c   1.000
_cell.angle_alpha   90.00
_cell.angle_beta   90.00
_cell.angle_gamma   90.00
#
_symmetry.space_group_name_H-M   'P 1'
#
loop_
_entity.id
_entity.type
_entity.pdbx_description
1 polymer ?
#
loop_
_entity_poly.entity_id
_entity_poly.type
_entity_poly.pdbx_seq_one_letter_code
_entity_poly.pdbx_strand_id
1 'polypeptide(L)'
;VETREDEEQGVKLAEILELLVAAGYFRARIKGLSPFDKVVGGMTWCITTCNFDIDVDLLFQENSTIGQKIALTEKIVSVLPKMKCPHRLEPHQIQGLDFIHIFPVIQWLVKRAIETRQEMGDYIRSYSVSQFHKEHSLPEDQDFELRREKTVRTLSETLDVYRPRRKYKRQGGSSELMDEESRVHSTLLEYGRRYGLSKQMKPEKPEDRRVPVPQGLVGKGEVREEEEELRAEEELRIKALMTEMAATGMEEGRLTASTVGQIVGLQSKEIKQMVSEYAEKQSELSAEDRAEYLGAAQQHRRKVASLSKLIGQRKKLLDQVQSQS
;
A
#
# COMPACT_ATOMS: atom_id res chain seq x y z
N VAL A 1 46.59 39.13 43.12
CA VAL A 1 46.41 38.37 41.86
C VAL A 1 45.13 37.53 41.94
N GLU A 2 44.78 36.98 43.10
CA GLU A 2 43.53 36.23 43.37
C GLU A 2 42.22 36.96 43.04
N THR A 3 42.12 38.29 43.22
CA THR A 3 40.85 39.01 42.96
C THR A 3 40.44 39.06 41.49
N ARG A 4 41.36 38.90 40.53
CA ARG A 4 41.02 38.88 39.08
C ARG A 4 40.52 37.52 38.62
N GLU A 5 41.02 36.44 39.21
CA GLU A 5 40.61 35.08 38.86
C GLU A 5 39.16 34.81 39.30
N ASP A 6 38.74 35.35 40.45
CA ASP A 6 37.35 35.29 40.91
C ASP A 6 36.37 36.05 40.01
N GLU A 7 36.79 37.18 39.42
CA GLU A 7 35.95 37.96 38.48
C GLU A 7 35.74 37.19 37.16
N GLU A 8 36.79 36.60 36.59
CA GLU A 8 36.69 35.81 35.36
C GLU A 8 35.85 34.55 35.56
N GLN A 9 35.99 33.87 36.70
CA GLN A 9 35.16 32.73 37.09
C GLN A 9 33.69 33.13 37.26
N GLY A 10 33.41 34.30 37.83
CA GLY A 10 32.06 34.85 37.98
C GLY A 10 31.38 35.15 36.64
N VAL A 11 32.12 35.72 35.68
CA VAL A 11 31.61 35.96 34.31
C VAL A 11 31.30 34.63 33.62
N LYS A 12 32.21 33.65 33.71
CA LYS A 12 31.99 32.31 33.12
C LYS A 12 30.79 31.60 33.75
N LEU A 13 30.61 31.70 35.06
CA LEU A 13 29.43 31.17 35.73
C LEU A 13 28.14 31.80 35.18
N ALA A 14 28.10 33.13 34.98
CA ALA A 14 26.93 33.79 34.40
C ALA A 14 26.62 33.27 32.99
N GLU A 15 27.64 33.15 32.13
CA GLU A 15 27.50 32.58 30.78
C GLU A 15 26.99 31.12 30.81
N ILE A 16 27.51 30.29 31.72
CA ILE A 16 27.03 28.91 31.94
C ILE A 16 25.54 28.90 32.28
N LEU A 17 25.13 29.74 33.24
CA LEU A 17 23.74 29.79 33.68
C LEU A 17 22.81 30.27 32.57
N GLU A 18 23.23 31.24 31.76
CA GLU A 18 22.48 31.69 30.59
C GLU A 18 22.32 30.59 29.54
N LEU A 19 23.39 29.85 29.22
CA LEU A 19 23.33 28.72 28.29
C LEU A 19 22.38 27.62 28.79
N LEU A 20 22.43 27.29 30.08
CA LEU A 20 21.54 26.30 30.69
C LEU A 20 20.07 26.76 30.66
N VAL A 21 19.79 28.04 30.95
CA VAL A 21 18.44 28.59 30.87
C VAL A 21 17.94 28.58 29.43
N ALA A 22 18.77 28.96 28.46
CA ALA A 22 18.43 28.91 27.04
C ALA A 22 18.13 27.48 26.56
N ALA A 23 18.83 26.47 27.11
CA ALA A 23 18.56 25.07 26.83
C ALA A 23 17.22 24.56 27.43
N GLY A 24 16.70 25.23 28.47
CA GLY A 24 15.46 24.88 29.15
C GLY A 24 15.60 24.46 30.61
N TYR A 25 16.80 24.57 31.21
CA TYR A 25 17.03 24.28 32.63
C TYR A 25 16.81 25.52 33.51
N PHE A 26 15.57 25.75 33.95
CA PHE A 26 15.19 26.96 34.69
C PHE A 26 15.66 27.00 36.15
N ARG A 27 16.08 25.87 36.73
CA ARG A 27 16.56 25.82 38.13
C ARG A 27 17.85 26.63 38.33
N ALA A 28 18.62 26.85 37.26
CA ALA A 28 19.79 27.74 37.25
C ALA A 28 19.47 29.18 37.71
N ARG A 29 18.22 29.64 37.52
CA ARG A 29 17.79 31.01 37.88
C ARG A 29 17.41 31.18 39.36
N ILE A 30 17.31 30.10 40.14
CA ILE A 30 16.88 30.16 41.54
C ILE A 30 17.98 30.82 42.39
N LYS A 31 17.66 31.91 43.10
CA LYS A 31 18.63 32.72 43.86
C LYS A 31 19.11 32.07 45.18
N GLY A 32 18.47 30.97 45.61
CA GLY A 32 18.81 30.25 46.85
C GLY A 32 19.69 29.00 46.65
N LEU A 33 20.06 28.66 45.40
CA LEU A 33 20.82 27.44 45.10
C LEU A 33 22.32 27.76 44.94
N SER A 34 23.19 26.89 45.46
CA SER A 34 24.64 27.06 45.32
C SER A 34 25.08 27.02 43.84
N PRO A 35 26.15 27.74 43.45
CA PRO A 35 26.70 27.66 42.09
C PRO A 35 27.01 26.23 41.66
N PHE A 36 27.55 25.41 42.58
CA PHE A 36 27.81 23.99 42.37
C PHE A 36 26.53 23.25 41.97
N ASP A 37 25.47 23.36 42.76
CA ASP A 37 24.24 22.59 42.56
C ASP A 37 23.50 23.05 41.28
N LYS A 38 23.61 24.33 40.92
CA LYS A 38 23.10 24.84 39.63
C LYS A 38 23.80 24.19 38.44
N VAL A 39 25.14 24.16 38.49
CA VAL A 39 25.97 23.67 37.39
C VAL A 39 25.89 22.16 37.27
N VAL A 40 26.09 21.44 38.37
CA VAL A 40 26.00 19.98 38.43
C VAL A 40 24.60 19.50 38.06
N GLY A 41 23.56 20.13 38.61
CA GLY A 41 22.18 19.82 38.21
C GLY A 41 21.91 20.09 36.73
N GLY A 42 22.51 21.16 36.17
CA GLY A 42 22.45 21.45 34.73
C GLY A 42 23.15 20.38 33.88
N MET A 43 24.35 19.95 34.27
CA MET A 43 25.09 18.88 33.59
C MET A 43 24.31 17.56 33.61
N THR A 44 23.77 17.17 34.77
CA THR A 44 22.91 15.99 34.90
C THR A 44 21.70 16.09 33.99
N TRP A 45 21.00 17.23 34.01
CA TRP A 45 19.84 17.44 33.16
C TRP A 45 20.17 17.29 31.67
N CYS A 46 21.30 17.83 31.20
CA CYS A 46 21.74 17.67 29.82
C CYS A 46 22.00 16.19 29.47
N ILE A 47 22.63 15.44 30.37
CA ILE A 47 22.92 14.01 30.15
C ILE A 47 21.64 13.18 30.12
N THR A 48 20.70 13.41 31.06
CA THR A 48 19.39 12.74 31.05
C THR A 48 18.61 13.06 29.77
N THR A 49 18.68 14.31 29.29
CA THR A 49 18.04 14.73 28.04
C THR A 49 18.66 14.03 26.81
N CYS A 50 19.94 13.66 26.88
CA CYS A 50 20.62 12.89 25.84
C CYS A 50 20.32 11.39 25.90
N ASN A 51 19.34 10.96 26.70
CA ASN A 51 18.87 9.57 26.84
C ASN A 51 19.97 8.60 27.32
N PHE A 52 20.90 9.10 28.13
CA PHE A 52 21.86 8.29 28.87
C PHE A 52 21.40 8.17 30.31
N ASP A 53 21.24 6.93 30.77
CA ASP A 53 20.89 6.65 32.15
C ASP A 53 22.07 6.96 33.06
N ILE A 54 21.90 8.00 33.85
CA ILE A 54 22.66 8.18 35.08
C ILE A 54 21.76 7.63 36.18
N ASP A 55 22.13 6.48 36.76
CA ASP A 55 21.55 5.92 38.00
C ASP A 55 21.86 6.86 39.16
N VAL A 56 21.19 7.99 39.15
CA VAL A 56 21.17 8.87 40.26
C VAL A 56 19.73 9.30 40.41
N ASP A 57 19.18 8.81 41.50
CA ASP A 57 18.16 9.42 42.33
C ASP A 57 18.65 10.83 42.75
N LEU A 58 18.88 11.68 41.73
CA LEU A 58 19.47 13.02 41.76
C LEU A 58 18.36 14.06 41.97
N LEU A 59 17.19 13.57 42.36
CA LEU A 59 16.11 14.30 42.98
C LEU A 59 16.56 14.74 44.37
N PHE A 60 17.37 15.80 44.38
CA PHE A 60 17.18 16.89 45.32
C PHE A 60 17.16 16.48 46.80
N GLN A 61 18.33 16.16 47.33
CA GLN A 61 18.60 16.44 48.74
C GLN A 61 19.29 17.80 48.80
N GLU A 62 18.54 18.83 49.20
CA GLU A 62 19.01 20.23 49.34
C GLU A 62 20.21 20.37 50.31
N ASN A 63 20.55 19.29 51.02
CA ASN A 63 21.69 19.15 51.94
C ASN A 63 22.51 17.87 51.68
N SER A 64 22.70 17.46 50.42
CA SER A 64 23.56 16.30 50.11
C SER A 64 24.93 16.45 50.80
N THR A 65 25.32 15.41 51.52
CA THR A 65 26.61 15.36 52.21
C THR A 65 27.74 15.55 51.19
N ILE A 66 28.87 16.14 51.60
CA ILE A 66 30.01 16.39 50.72
C ILE A 66 30.45 15.12 49.98
N GLY A 67 30.39 13.95 50.63
CA GLY A 67 30.69 12.66 50.03
C GLY A 67 29.73 12.24 48.91
N GLN A 68 28.43 12.56 49.03
CA GLN A 68 27.46 12.33 47.94
C GLN A 68 27.73 13.26 46.75
N LYS A 69 28.10 14.53 47.01
CA LYS A 69 28.49 15.48 45.96
C LYS A 69 29.74 14.99 45.20
N ILE A 70 30.73 14.46 45.92
CA ILE A 70 31.94 13.87 45.33
C ILE A 70 31.57 12.67 44.44
N ALA A 71 30.85 11.69 44.97
CA ALA A 71 30.45 10.49 44.22
C ALA A 71 29.63 10.82 42.96
N LEU A 72 28.79 11.85 43.03
CA LEU A 72 28.00 12.34 41.91
C LEU A 72 28.89 12.96 40.82
N THR A 73 29.86 13.80 41.19
CA THR A 73 30.81 14.38 40.22
C THR A 73 31.63 13.31 39.50
N GLU A 74 32.07 12.26 40.21
CA GLU A 74 32.75 11.11 39.62
C GLU A 74 31.86 10.35 38.64
N LYS A 75 30.59 10.11 39.00
CA LYS A 75 29.61 9.50 38.09
C LYS A 75 29.44 10.33 36.82
N ILE A 76 29.27 11.65 36.91
CA ILE A 76 29.15 12.53 35.74
C ILE A 76 30.39 12.42 34.84
N VAL A 77 31.58 12.53 35.43
CA VAL A 77 32.85 12.42 34.69
C VAL A 77 33.00 11.05 34.02
N SER A 78 32.49 9.97 34.62
CA SER A 78 32.50 8.63 34.01
C SER A 78 31.59 8.49 32.78
N VAL A 79 30.53 9.32 32.67
CA VAL A 79 29.58 9.29 31.55
C VAL A 79 30.02 10.15 30.37
N LEU A 80 30.76 11.24 30.61
CA LEU A 80 31.25 12.14 29.55
C LEU A 80 32.02 11.42 28.43
N PRO A 81 32.94 10.46 28.72
CA PRO A 81 33.60 9.66 27.68
C PRO A 81 32.63 8.78 26.89
N LYS A 82 31.59 8.21 27.53
CA LYS A 82 30.58 7.38 26.85
C LYS A 82 29.78 8.20 25.83
N MET A 83 29.54 9.47 26.15
CA MET A 83 28.90 10.43 25.23
C MET A 83 29.82 10.95 24.12
N LYS A 84 31.11 10.58 24.14
CA LYS A 84 32.16 11.08 23.22
C LYS A 84 32.39 12.60 23.35
N CYS A 85 32.35 13.13 24.57
CA CYS A 85 32.73 14.52 24.82
C CYS A 85 34.23 14.71 24.52
N PRO A 86 34.63 15.72 23.72
CA PRO A 86 36.03 15.97 23.40
C PRO A 86 36.81 16.63 24.54
N HIS A 87 36.11 17.22 25.51
CA HIS A 87 36.71 17.93 26.63
C HIS A 87 36.87 16.99 27.84
N ARG A 88 38.08 16.95 28.40
CA ARG A 88 38.38 16.20 29.62
C ARG A 88 38.07 17.06 30.83
N LEU A 89 37.34 16.49 31.78
CA LEU A 89 36.96 17.14 33.03
C LEU A 89 37.29 16.17 34.17
N GLU A 90 37.98 16.65 35.18
CA GLU A 90 38.29 15.88 36.38
C GLU A 90 37.32 16.23 37.53
N PRO A 91 37.01 15.28 38.44
CA PRO A 91 36.07 15.55 39.53
C PRO A 91 36.48 16.73 40.43
N HIS A 92 37.79 16.93 40.61
CA HIS A 92 38.32 18.04 41.42
C HIS A 92 38.02 19.41 40.80
N GLN A 93 37.89 19.51 39.46
CA GLN A 93 37.60 20.78 38.78
C GLN A 93 36.15 21.22 39.04
N ILE A 94 35.23 20.26 39.12
CA ILE A 94 33.82 20.53 39.44
C ILE A 94 33.67 20.95 40.91
N GLN A 95 34.38 20.27 41.81
CA GLN A 95 34.36 20.58 43.24
C GLN A 95 35.06 21.90 43.56
N GLY A 96 36.16 22.19 42.87
CA GLY A 96 36.92 23.43 42.96
C GLY A 96 36.26 24.63 42.28
N LEU A 97 35.05 24.48 41.72
CA LEU A 97 34.30 25.52 41.04
C LEU A 97 35.08 26.19 39.89
N ASP A 98 35.84 25.39 39.14
CA ASP A 98 36.63 25.90 38.01
C ASP A 98 35.76 26.00 36.75
N PHE A 99 34.97 27.07 36.68
CA PHE A 99 34.04 27.36 35.59
C PHE A 99 34.74 27.55 34.24
N ILE A 100 36.02 27.90 34.20
CA ILE A 100 36.78 28.04 32.95
C ILE A 100 36.87 26.69 32.23
N HIS A 101 37.18 25.61 32.95
CA HIS A 101 37.26 24.27 32.37
C HIS A 101 35.90 23.58 32.25
N ILE A 102 34.94 23.94 33.11
CA ILE A 102 33.57 23.41 33.03
C ILE A 102 32.80 24.00 31.84
N PHE A 103 33.04 25.27 31.49
CA PHE A 103 32.29 25.98 30.45
C PHE A 103 32.27 25.25 29.09
N PRO A 104 33.40 24.80 28.51
CA PRO A 104 33.40 24.05 27.25
C PRO A 104 32.59 22.76 27.30
N VAL A 105 32.61 22.07 28.45
CA VAL A 105 31.85 20.82 28.65
C VAL A 105 30.36 21.11 28.63
N ILE A 106 29.91 22.18 29.31
CA ILE A 106 28.50 22.58 29.32
C ILE A 106 28.06 23.06 27.95
N GLN A 107 28.87 23.86 27.27
CA GLN A 107 28.56 24.32 25.92
C GLN A 107 28.33 23.14 24.97
N TRP A 108 29.19 22.12 25.06
CA TRP A 108 29.04 20.89 24.28
C TRP A 108 27.78 20.09 24.70
N LEU A 109 27.55 19.92 26.00
CA LEU A 109 26.39 19.21 26.54
C LEU A 109 25.07 19.88 26.15
N VAL A 110 24.99 21.22 26.24
CA VAL A 110 23.81 22.00 25.86
C VAL A 110 23.55 21.88 24.36
N LYS A 111 24.59 22.00 23.53
CA LYS A 111 24.47 21.82 22.08
C LYS A 111 23.91 20.43 21.76
N ARG A 112 24.49 19.39 22.36
CA ARG A 112 24.04 18.01 22.18
C ARG A 112 22.60 17.79 22.66
N ALA A 113 22.25 18.34 23.82
CA ALA A 113 20.90 18.20 24.38
C ALA A 113 19.83 18.87 23.50
N ILE A 114 20.14 20.01 22.88
CA ILE A 114 19.24 20.69 21.93
C ILE A 114 19.09 19.86 20.65
N GLU A 115 20.19 19.33 20.09
CA GLU A 115 20.16 18.46 18.91
C GLU A 115 19.30 17.21 19.16
N THR A 116 19.53 16.49 20.26
CA THR A 116 18.74 15.31 20.63
C THR A 116 17.27 15.64 20.87
N ARG A 117 16.97 16.80 21.47
CA ARG A 117 15.58 17.25 21.64
C ARG A 117 14.92 17.61 20.31
N GLN A 118 15.65 18.12 19.34
CA GLN A 118 15.14 18.40 18.01
C GLN A 118 14.86 17.10 17.24
N GLU A 119 15.75 16.11 17.34
CA GLU A 119 15.57 14.79 16.71
C GLU A 119 14.42 13.98 17.35
N MET A 120 14.36 13.95 18.67
CA MET A 120 13.38 13.16 19.42
C MET A 120 12.06 13.91 19.68
N GLY A 121 12.03 15.23 19.46
CA GLY A 121 10.91 16.09 19.83
C GLY A 121 9.61 15.73 19.13
N ASP A 122 9.67 15.42 17.83
CA ASP A 122 8.50 15.01 17.06
C ASP A 122 8.03 13.61 17.44
N TYR A 123 8.97 12.70 17.76
CA TYR A 123 8.63 11.39 18.29
C TYR A 123 7.93 11.47 19.65
N ILE A 124 8.47 12.24 20.60
CA ILE A 124 7.85 12.42 21.91
C ILE A 124 6.49 13.09 21.79
N ARG A 125 6.35 14.10 20.91
CA ARG A 125 5.07 14.77 20.66
C ARG A 125 4.05 13.80 20.09
N SER A 126 4.40 13.07 19.02
CA SER A 126 3.49 12.09 18.41
C SER A 126 3.13 10.97 19.37
N TYR A 127 4.09 10.48 20.16
CA TYR A 127 3.84 9.52 21.22
C TYR A 127 2.87 10.07 22.28
N SER A 128 3.07 11.30 22.74
CA SER A 128 2.20 11.94 23.74
C SER A 128 0.78 12.13 23.22
N VAL A 129 0.63 12.59 21.96
CA VAL A 129 -0.66 12.69 21.28
C VAL A 129 -1.32 11.31 21.15
N SER A 130 -0.55 10.29 20.78
CA SER A 130 -1.05 8.91 20.70
C SER A 130 -1.51 8.37 22.05
N GLN A 131 -0.78 8.65 23.13
CA GLN A 131 -1.19 8.24 24.48
C GLN A 131 -2.46 8.99 24.91
N PHE A 132 -2.55 10.28 24.63
CA PHE A 132 -3.74 11.07 24.91
C PHE A 132 -4.96 10.53 24.16
N HIS A 133 -4.83 10.28 22.85
CA HIS A 133 -5.91 9.76 22.00
C HIS A 133 -6.40 8.34 22.37
N LYS A 134 -5.68 7.59 23.20
CA LYS A 134 -6.15 6.28 23.69
C LYS A 134 -7.26 6.40 24.73
N GLU A 135 -7.16 7.41 25.59
CA GLU A 135 -8.06 7.56 26.74
C GLU A 135 -9.00 8.77 26.57
N HIS A 136 -8.61 9.76 25.77
CA HIS A 136 -9.31 11.03 25.62
C HIS A 136 -9.49 11.37 24.14
N SER A 137 -10.68 11.83 23.77
CA SER A 137 -10.98 12.37 22.44
C SER A 137 -11.37 13.83 22.56
N LEU A 138 -10.93 14.67 21.62
CA LEU A 138 -11.39 16.04 21.56
C LEU A 138 -12.80 16.09 20.93
N PRO A 139 -13.65 17.05 21.31
CA PRO A 139 -14.95 17.23 20.64
C PRO A 139 -14.83 17.41 19.12
N GLU A 140 -13.75 18.07 18.67
CA GLU A 140 -13.43 18.27 17.24
C GLU A 140 -13.15 16.95 16.51
N ASP A 141 -12.57 15.96 17.20
CA ASP A 141 -12.29 14.63 16.63
C ASP A 141 -13.59 13.86 16.38
N GLN A 142 -14.57 13.97 17.28
CA GLN A 142 -15.87 13.33 17.14
C GLN A 142 -16.67 13.92 15.96
N ASP A 143 -16.64 15.25 15.81
CA ASP A 143 -17.24 15.94 14.66
C ASP A 143 -16.53 15.58 13.35
N PHE A 144 -15.22 15.34 13.39
CA PHE A 144 -14.46 14.86 12.24
C PHE A 144 -14.85 13.42 11.87
N GLU A 145 -14.98 12.50 12.83
CA GLU A 145 -15.42 11.12 12.57
C GLU A 145 -16.82 11.06 11.97
N LEU A 146 -17.77 11.85 12.48
CA LEU A 146 -19.13 11.95 11.94
C LEU A 146 -19.14 12.50 10.50
N ARG A 147 -18.25 13.45 10.19
CA ARG A 147 -18.09 13.98 8.83
C ARG A 147 -17.35 13.02 7.91
N ARG A 148 -16.41 12.22 8.44
CA ARG A 148 -15.56 11.31 7.67
C ARG A 148 -16.39 10.35 6.85
N GLU A 149 -17.40 9.72 7.46
CA GLU A 149 -18.23 8.74 6.76
C GLU A 149 -19.02 9.38 5.60
N LYS A 150 -19.58 10.57 5.82
CA LYS A 150 -20.28 11.32 4.77
C LYS A 150 -19.32 11.69 3.63
N THR A 151 -18.15 12.22 3.95
CA THR A 151 -17.13 12.60 2.96
C THR A 151 -16.64 11.41 2.14
N VAL A 152 -16.38 10.26 2.78
CA VAL A 152 -15.96 9.04 2.10
C VAL A 152 -17.04 8.54 1.13
N ARG A 153 -18.31 8.54 1.55
CA ARG A 153 -19.42 8.17 0.66
C ARG A 153 -19.52 9.11 -0.54
N THR A 154 -19.49 10.41 -0.32
CA THR A 154 -19.54 11.41 -1.41
C THR A 154 -18.35 11.26 -2.38
N LEU A 155 -17.13 11.00 -1.86
CA LEU A 155 -15.97 10.73 -2.71
C LEU A 155 -16.15 9.45 -3.53
N SER A 156 -16.66 8.37 -2.93
CA SER A 156 -16.94 7.13 -3.67
C SER A 156 -17.97 7.35 -4.77
N GLU A 157 -19.07 8.04 -4.47
CA GLU A 157 -20.13 8.33 -5.44
C GLU A 157 -19.61 9.19 -6.61
N THR A 158 -18.82 10.23 -6.31
CA THR A 158 -18.22 11.05 -7.37
C THR A 158 -17.23 10.24 -8.22
N LEU A 159 -16.37 9.43 -7.59
CA LEU A 159 -15.44 8.56 -8.33
C LEU A 159 -16.17 7.56 -9.22
N ASP A 160 -17.29 7.01 -8.77
CA ASP A 160 -18.12 6.09 -9.57
C ASP A 160 -18.81 6.80 -10.75
N VAL A 161 -19.31 8.02 -10.55
CA VAL A 161 -19.92 8.83 -11.62
C VAL A 161 -18.91 9.22 -12.68
N TYR A 162 -17.69 9.60 -12.27
CA TYR A 162 -16.61 10.00 -13.18
C TYR A 162 -15.74 8.83 -13.63
N ARG A 163 -16.09 7.59 -13.29
CA ARG A 163 -15.33 6.40 -13.68
C ARG A 163 -15.27 6.31 -15.20
N PRO A 164 -14.08 6.18 -15.81
CA PRO A 164 -13.96 5.98 -17.25
C PRO A 164 -14.72 4.70 -17.67
N ARG A 165 -15.81 4.86 -18.42
CA ARG A 165 -16.58 3.73 -18.97
C ARG A 165 -16.10 3.43 -20.39
N ARG A 166 -15.67 2.19 -20.64
CA ARG A 166 -15.27 1.75 -21.97
C ARG A 166 -16.53 1.48 -22.80
N LYS A 167 -16.67 2.17 -23.94
CA LYS A 167 -17.76 2.04 -24.92
C LYS A 167 -17.46 1.04 -26.04
N TYR A 168 -16.19 0.84 -26.35
CA TYR A 168 -15.74 -0.09 -27.37
C TYR A 168 -14.61 -0.93 -26.83
N LYS A 169 -14.56 -2.22 -27.20
CA LYS A 169 -13.49 -3.14 -26.80
C LYS A 169 -12.85 -3.72 -28.06
N ARG A 170 -11.52 -3.77 -28.06
CA ARG A 170 -10.75 -4.47 -29.11
C ARG A 170 -11.04 -5.97 -29.06
N GLN A 171 -11.19 -6.58 -30.23
CA GLN A 171 -11.27 -8.03 -30.35
C GLN A 171 -9.88 -8.62 -30.04
N GLY A 172 -9.82 -9.68 -29.23
CA GLY A 172 -8.54 -10.30 -28.87
C GLY A 172 -7.80 -10.79 -30.12
N GLY A 173 -6.56 -10.34 -30.30
CA GLY A 173 -5.71 -10.65 -31.46
C GLY A 173 -5.52 -9.51 -32.46
N SER A 174 -6.31 -8.42 -32.41
CA SER A 174 -6.18 -7.31 -33.37
C SER A 174 -5.15 -6.24 -32.97
N SER A 175 -4.54 -6.35 -31.79
CA SER A 175 -3.63 -5.32 -31.26
C SER A 175 -2.21 -5.38 -31.82
N GLU A 176 -1.79 -6.53 -32.37
CA GLU A 176 -0.41 -6.74 -32.85
C GLU A 176 -0.22 -6.36 -34.32
N LEU A 177 -1.31 -6.17 -35.07
CA LEU A 177 -1.30 -5.95 -36.52
C LEU A 177 -1.65 -4.51 -36.94
N MET A 178 -1.86 -3.60 -35.97
CA MET A 178 -2.34 -2.25 -36.24
C MET A 178 -1.20 -1.22 -36.21
N ASP A 179 -1.20 -0.36 -37.23
CA ASP A 179 -0.38 0.85 -37.33
C ASP A 179 -0.55 1.77 -36.09
N GLU A 180 0.47 2.58 -35.78
CA GLU A 180 0.51 3.38 -34.54
C GLU A 180 -0.66 4.35 -34.44
N GLU A 181 -1.04 4.95 -35.56
CA GLU A 181 -2.19 5.84 -35.67
C GLU A 181 -3.50 5.08 -35.39
N SER A 182 -3.69 3.90 -35.99
CA SER A 182 -4.86 3.05 -35.75
C SER A 182 -4.95 2.64 -34.28
N ARG A 183 -3.82 2.39 -33.61
CA ARG A 183 -3.73 2.08 -32.17
C ARG A 183 -4.17 3.24 -31.29
N VAL A 184 -3.78 4.47 -31.64
CA VAL A 184 -4.23 5.69 -30.93
C VAL A 184 -5.73 5.90 -31.11
N HIS A 185 -6.22 5.81 -32.34
CA HIS A 185 -7.65 5.99 -32.65
C HIS A 185 -8.53 4.98 -31.94
N SER A 186 -8.11 3.71 -31.91
CA SER A 186 -8.85 2.66 -31.20
C SER A 186 -8.88 2.90 -29.69
N THR A 187 -7.79 3.34 -29.06
CA THR A 187 -7.76 3.66 -27.61
C THR A 187 -8.67 4.86 -27.30
N LEU A 188 -8.71 5.87 -28.17
CA LEU A 188 -9.63 7.00 -28.01
C LEU A 188 -11.08 6.56 -28.16
N LEU A 189 -11.36 5.70 -29.15
CA LEU A 189 -12.68 5.10 -29.36
C LEU A 189 -13.12 4.29 -28.15
N GLU A 190 -12.23 3.55 -27.48
CA GLU A 190 -12.56 2.79 -26.27
C GLU A 190 -13.28 3.66 -25.23
N TYR A 191 -12.90 4.92 -25.07
CA TYR A 191 -13.52 5.86 -24.12
C TYR A 191 -14.48 6.87 -24.78
N GLY A 192 -14.86 6.63 -26.05
CA GLY A 192 -15.82 7.43 -26.79
C GLY A 192 -15.31 8.79 -27.26
N ARG A 193 -13.98 9.00 -27.29
CA ARG A 193 -13.37 10.17 -27.95
C ARG A 193 -13.09 9.81 -29.41
N ARG A 194 -13.56 10.65 -30.33
CA ARG A 194 -13.14 10.62 -31.72
C ARG A 194 -12.05 11.67 -31.90
N TYR A 195 -10.93 11.30 -32.51
CA TYR A 195 -9.94 12.28 -32.95
C TYR A 195 -10.64 13.26 -33.92
N GLY A 196 -10.34 14.56 -33.82
CA GLY A 196 -10.96 15.60 -34.65
C GLY A 196 -12.32 16.15 -34.19
N LEU A 197 -13.00 15.56 -33.20
CA LEU A 197 -14.31 16.04 -32.71
C LEU A 197 -14.21 16.80 -31.37
N SER A 198 -13.25 17.72 -31.25
CA SER A 198 -13.36 18.77 -30.23
C SER A 198 -14.42 19.74 -30.71
N LYS A 199 -15.62 19.63 -30.11
CA LYS A 199 -16.78 20.54 -30.19
C LYS A 199 -16.42 21.90 -30.81
N GLN A 200 -16.49 22.04 -32.14
CA GLN A 200 -16.60 23.34 -32.78
C GLN A 200 -17.95 23.91 -32.34
N MET A 201 -17.91 24.70 -31.27
CA MET A 201 -19.01 25.57 -30.89
C MET A 201 -19.29 26.46 -32.10
N LYS A 202 -20.40 26.21 -32.80
CA LYS A 202 -20.88 27.10 -33.88
C LYS A 202 -20.90 28.53 -33.31
N PRO A 203 -20.13 29.48 -33.85
CA PRO A 203 -20.28 30.86 -33.42
C PRO A 203 -21.63 31.35 -33.94
N GLU A 204 -22.50 31.78 -33.03
CA GLU A 204 -23.67 32.58 -33.37
C GLU A 204 -23.22 33.86 -34.09
N LYS A 205 -23.98 34.26 -35.11
CA LYS A 205 -23.70 35.43 -35.96
C LYS A 205 -23.61 36.71 -35.12
N PRO A 206 -22.53 37.50 -35.20
CA PRO A 206 -22.55 38.87 -34.70
C PRO A 206 -22.95 39.84 -35.83
N GLU A 207 -23.95 40.67 -35.55
CA GLU A 207 -24.22 41.89 -36.31
C GLU A 207 -23.05 42.88 -36.19
N ASP A 208 -22.77 43.52 -37.33
CA ASP A 208 -22.22 44.85 -37.56
C ASP A 208 -21.23 45.44 -36.52
N ARG A 209 -19.93 45.32 -36.82
CA ARG A 209 -18.97 46.39 -36.50
C ARG A 209 -17.76 46.37 -37.44
N ARG A 210 -17.69 47.42 -38.26
CA ARG A 210 -16.60 47.73 -39.19
C ARG A 210 -15.30 48.03 -38.43
N VAL A 211 -14.24 47.28 -38.70
CA VAL A 211 -12.83 47.73 -38.59
C VAL A 211 -11.98 46.89 -39.57
N PRO A 212 -10.91 47.47 -40.19
CA PRO A 212 -10.43 47.07 -41.50
C PRO A 212 -9.45 45.88 -41.49
N VAL A 213 -9.55 45.08 -42.54
CA VAL A 213 -8.71 43.93 -42.87
C VAL A 213 -7.35 44.40 -43.44
N PRO A 214 -6.19 43.84 -43.05
CA PRO A 214 -5.01 43.87 -43.89
C PRO A 214 -5.13 42.77 -44.95
N GLN A 215 -5.12 43.22 -46.19
CA GLN A 215 -5.18 42.43 -47.41
C GLN A 215 -3.88 41.63 -47.59
N GLY A 216 -3.98 40.30 -47.58
CA GLY A 216 -2.88 39.41 -47.93
C GLY A 216 -3.26 37.94 -47.77
N LEU A 217 -3.04 37.16 -48.83
CA LEU A 217 -3.21 35.70 -48.94
C LEU A 217 -4.63 35.22 -49.33
N VAL A 218 -4.89 35.42 -50.62
CA VAL A 218 -5.75 34.58 -51.45
C VAL A 218 -5.19 33.15 -51.43
N GLY A 219 -6.01 32.18 -51.01
CA GLY A 219 -5.67 30.75 -50.95
C GLY A 219 -6.54 30.01 -49.93
N LYS A 220 -7.87 30.09 -50.06
CA LYS A 220 -8.82 29.58 -49.04
C LYS A 220 -9.87 28.60 -49.58
N GLY A 221 -9.78 28.25 -50.87
CA GLY A 221 -10.65 27.28 -51.53
C GLY A 221 -10.06 25.87 -51.49
N GLU A 222 -8.90 25.69 -52.12
CA GLU A 222 -8.29 24.37 -52.36
C GLU A 222 -7.78 23.69 -51.07
N VAL A 223 -7.08 24.41 -50.18
CA VAL A 223 -6.60 23.86 -48.89
C VAL A 223 -7.77 23.42 -47.99
N ARG A 224 -8.94 24.06 -48.13
CA ARG A 224 -10.12 23.71 -47.32
C ARG A 224 -10.80 22.45 -47.86
N GLU A 225 -10.81 22.27 -49.17
CA GLU A 225 -11.33 21.07 -49.82
C GLU A 225 -10.41 19.86 -49.57
N GLU A 226 -9.09 20.03 -49.67
CA GLU A 226 -8.11 18.99 -49.31
C GLU A 226 -8.18 18.60 -47.82
N GLU A 227 -8.31 19.58 -46.91
CA GLU A 227 -8.53 19.30 -45.48
C GLU A 227 -9.89 18.63 -45.21
N GLU A 228 -10.93 18.96 -45.97
CA GLU A 228 -12.26 18.34 -45.85
C GLU A 228 -12.27 16.90 -46.39
N GLU A 229 -11.54 16.62 -47.49
CA GLU A 229 -11.35 15.28 -48.05
C GLU A 229 -10.52 14.39 -47.12
N LEU A 230 -9.40 14.88 -46.59
CA LEU A 230 -8.57 14.14 -45.61
C LEU A 230 -9.37 13.83 -44.33
N ARG A 231 -10.19 14.76 -43.85
CA ARG A 231 -11.11 14.51 -42.71
C ARG A 231 -12.17 13.46 -43.06
N ALA A 232 -12.67 13.45 -44.29
CA ALA A 232 -13.64 12.46 -44.73
C ALA A 232 -13.03 11.05 -44.82
N GLU A 233 -11.79 10.94 -45.30
CA GLU A 233 -11.03 9.69 -45.32
C GLU A 233 -10.71 9.18 -43.90
N GLU A 234 -10.29 10.08 -43.00
CA GLU A 234 -10.10 9.76 -41.59
C GLU A 234 -11.41 9.32 -40.91
N GLU A 235 -12.53 9.97 -41.21
CA GLU A 235 -13.84 9.55 -40.73
C GLU A 235 -14.26 8.16 -41.24
N LEU A 236 -13.95 7.83 -42.50
CA LEU A 236 -14.19 6.51 -43.06
C LEU A 236 -13.31 5.45 -42.37
N ARG A 237 -12.03 5.76 -42.13
CA ARG A 237 -11.10 4.90 -41.37
C ARG A 237 -11.60 4.66 -39.94
N ILE A 238 -12.08 5.71 -39.27
CA ILE A 238 -12.68 5.63 -37.93
C ILE A 238 -13.97 4.80 -37.95
N LYS A 239 -14.84 4.96 -38.96
CA LYS A 239 -16.08 4.17 -39.11
C LYS A 239 -15.80 2.69 -39.35
N ALA A 240 -14.80 2.35 -40.16
CA ALA A 240 -14.33 0.98 -40.34
C ALA A 240 -13.83 0.39 -39.01
N LEU A 241 -13.01 1.14 -38.28
CA LEU A 241 -12.50 0.74 -36.96
C LEU A 241 -13.62 0.58 -35.92
N MET A 242 -14.64 1.46 -35.91
CA MET A 242 -15.83 1.31 -35.07
C MET A 242 -16.62 0.04 -35.37
N THR A 243 -16.60 -0.41 -36.63
CA THR A 243 -17.30 -1.62 -37.08
C THR A 243 -16.53 -2.88 -36.69
N GLU A 244 -15.19 -2.81 -36.69
CA GLU A 244 -14.32 -3.90 -36.23
C GLU A 244 -14.27 -4.02 -34.70
N MET A 245 -14.45 -2.93 -33.97
CA MET A 245 -14.48 -2.95 -32.50
C MET A 245 -15.84 -3.44 -31.97
N ALA A 246 -15.81 -4.31 -30.95
CA ALA A 246 -17.03 -4.75 -30.29
C ALA A 246 -17.60 -3.61 -29.42
N ALA A 247 -18.80 -3.13 -29.73
CA ALA A 247 -19.51 -2.18 -28.88
C ALA A 247 -19.84 -2.84 -27.53
N THR A 248 -19.24 -2.34 -26.46
CA THR A 248 -19.62 -2.75 -25.11
C THR A 248 -20.90 -1.99 -24.77
N GLY A 249 -22.01 -2.72 -24.62
CA GLY A 249 -23.27 -2.14 -24.13
C GLY A 249 -23.02 -1.36 -22.84
N MET A 250 -23.89 -0.39 -22.53
CA MET A 250 -23.72 0.63 -21.47
C MET A 250 -23.38 0.14 -20.04
N GLU A 251 -23.27 -1.18 -19.83
CA GLU A 251 -22.92 -1.80 -18.56
C GLU A 251 -21.78 -2.82 -18.79
N GLU A 252 -20.56 -2.46 -18.37
CA GLU A 252 -19.43 -3.38 -18.24
C GLU A 252 -19.78 -4.49 -17.23
N GLY A 253 -20.40 -5.57 -17.70
CA GLY A 253 -20.80 -6.70 -16.85
C GLY A 253 -21.98 -7.51 -17.37
N ARG A 254 -22.77 -6.98 -18.31
CA ARG A 254 -23.84 -7.75 -18.97
C ARG A 254 -23.40 -8.21 -20.35
N LEU A 255 -23.21 -9.51 -20.50
CA LEU A 255 -23.05 -10.14 -21.82
C LEU A 255 -24.35 -9.92 -22.60
N THR A 256 -24.25 -9.42 -23.84
CA THR A 256 -25.44 -9.27 -24.69
C THR A 256 -26.01 -10.65 -25.02
N ALA A 257 -27.35 -10.77 -25.07
CA ALA A 257 -28.03 -12.03 -25.37
C ALA A 257 -27.56 -12.65 -26.70
N SER A 258 -27.13 -11.82 -27.65
CA SER A 258 -26.53 -12.25 -28.92
C SER A 258 -25.18 -12.96 -28.71
N THR A 259 -24.31 -12.45 -27.83
CA THR A 259 -23.02 -13.08 -27.51
C THR A 259 -23.23 -14.41 -26.80
N VAL A 260 -24.20 -14.49 -25.87
CA VAL A 260 -24.54 -15.74 -25.18
C VAL A 260 -25.11 -16.78 -26.17
N GLY A 261 -25.96 -16.35 -27.11
CA GLY A 261 -26.50 -17.22 -28.15
C GLY A 261 -25.43 -17.83 -29.07
N GLN A 262 -24.40 -17.05 -29.42
CA GLN A 262 -23.26 -17.57 -30.21
C GLN A 262 -22.43 -18.59 -29.43
N ILE A 263 -22.12 -18.32 -28.15
CA ILE A 263 -21.31 -19.22 -27.31
C ILE A 263 -22.04 -20.55 -27.08
N VAL A 264 -23.32 -20.49 -26.71
CA VAL A 264 -24.14 -21.70 -26.52
C VAL A 264 -24.32 -22.45 -27.83
N GLY A 265 -24.45 -21.75 -28.95
CA GLY A 265 -24.51 -22.34 -30.29
C GLY A 265 -23.26 -23.14 -30.66
N LEU A 266 -22.07 -22.63 -30.34
CA LEU A 266 -20.79 -23.33 -30.59
C LEU A 266 -20.67 -24.61 -29.75
N GLN A 267 -20.91 -24.52 -28.45
CA GLN A 267 -20.83 -25.68 -27.56
C GLN A 267 -21.93 -26.71 -27.84
N SER A 268 -23.10 -26.29 -28.35
CA SER A 268 -24.16 -27.23 -28.72
C SER A 268 -23.78 -28.17 -29.87
N LYS A 269 -22.88 -27.74 -30.77
CA LYS A 269 -22.39 -28.59 -31.87
C LYS A 269 -21.41 -29.64 -31.37
N GLU A 270 -20.48 -29.25 -30.49
CA GLU A 270 -19.51 -30.15 -29.86
C GLU A 270 -20.22 -31.18 -28.97
N ILE A 271 -21.21 -30.75 -28.18
CA ILE A 271 -22.02 -31.67 -27.36
C ILE A 271 -22.75 -32.68 -28.24
N LYS A 272 -23.30 -32.27 -29.40
CA LYS A 272 -23.97 -33.19 -30.33
C LYS A 272 -23.01 -34.23 -30.91
N GLN A 273 -21.79 -33.84 -31.26
CA GLN A 273 -20.77 -34.77 -31.76
C GLN A 273 -20.32 -35.78 -30.67
N MET A 274 -20.09 -35.30 -29.45
CA MET A 274 -19.74 -36.16 -28.33
C MET A 274 -20.86 -37.14 -27.97
N VAL A 275 -22.12 -36.71 -28.06
CA VAL A 275 -23.29 -37.59 -27.83
C VAL A 275 -23.41 -38.65 -28.92
N SER A 276 -23.15 -38.32 -30.20
CA SER A 276 -23.15 -39.34 -31.27
C SER A 276 -22.02 -40.35 -31.09
N GLU A 277 -20.80 -39.89 -30.77
CA GLU A 277 -19.66 -40.78 -30.54
C GLU A 277 -19.87 -41.68 -29.31
N TYR A 278 -20.48 -41.15 -28.24
CA TYR A 278 -20.83 -41.94 -27.07
C TYR A 278 -21.89 -42.99 -27.37
N ALA A 279 -22.91 -42.64 -28.17
CA ALA A 279 -23.94 -43.59 -28.59
C ALA A 279 -23.36 -44.72 -29.46
N GLU A 280 -22.44 -44.41 -30.36
CA GLU A 280 -21.73 -45.41 -31.17
C GLU A 280 -20.89 -46.35 -30.29
N LYS A 281 -20.04 -45.82 -29.41
CA LYS A 281 -19.22 -46.64 -28.51
C LYS A 281 -20.04 -47.49 -27.54
N GLN A 282 -21.18 -47.00 -27.07
CA GLN A 282 -22.09 -47.77 -26.23
C GLN A 282 -22.72 -48.94 -27.00
N SER A 283 -23.01 -48.74 -28.28
CA SER A 283 -23.52 -49.81 -29.14
C SER A 283 -22.47 -50.90 -29.40
N GLU A 284 -21.20 -50.52 -29.60
CA GLU A 284 -20.07 -51.44 -29.79
C GLU A 284 -19.82 -52.29 -28.54
N LEU A 285 -19.74 -51.66 -27.36
CA LEU A 285 -19.58 -52.37 -26.07
C LEU A 285 -20.72 -53.37 -25.82
N SER A 286 -21.96 -52.99 -26.16
CA SER A 286 -23.12 -53.89 -25.99
C SER A 286 -23.12 -55.09 -26.95
N ALA A 287 -22.49 -54.94 -28.11
CA ALA A 287 -22.34 -56.01 -29.10
C ALA A 287 -21.23 -57.00 -28.70
N GLU A 288 -20.12 -56.48 -28.18
CA GLU A 288 -19.00 -57.29 -27.67
C GLU A 288 -19.39 -58.09 -26.41
N ASP A 289 -20.03 -57.45 -25.42
CA ASP A 289 -20.49 -58.12 -24.19
C ASP A 289 -21.48 -59.25 -24.48
N ARG A 290 -22.35 -59.08 -25.49
CA ARG A 290 -23.30 -60.14 -25.92
C ARG A 290 -22.60 -61.35 -26.52
N ALA A 291 -21.52 -61.15 -27.26
CA ALA A 291 -20.78 -62.24 -27.90
C ALA A 291 -20.01 -63.09 -26.87
N GLU A 292 -19.35 -62.46 -25.90
CA GLU A 292 -18.60 -63.17 -24.85
C GLU A 292 -19.50 -63.91 -23.85
N TYR A 293 -20.63 -63.31 -23.43
CA TYR A 293 -21.55 -63.94 -22.49
C TYR A 293 -22.23 -65.19 -23.04
N LEU A 294 -22.57 -65.21 -24.34
CA LEU A 294 -23.23 -66.35 -24.97
C LEU A 294 -22.30 -67.58 -25.02
N GLY A 295 -21.01 -67.39 -25.27
CA GLY A 295 -20.02 -68.47 -25.26
C GLY A 295 -19.78 -69.05 -23.86
N ALA A 296 -19.53 -68.19 -22.87
CA ALA A 296 -19.24 -68.60 -21.50
C ALA A 296 -20.47 -69.26 -20.82
N ALA A 297 -21.67 -68.69 -21.00
CA ALA A 297 -22.91 -69.24 -20.44
C ALA A 297 -23.24 -70.62 -21.02
N GLN A 298 -22.98 -70.85 -22.31
CA GLN A 298 -23.24 -72.15 -22.94
C GLN A 298 -22.27 -73.23 -22.45
N GLN A 299 -20.99 -72.89 -22.23
CA GLN A 299 -20.02 -73.80 -21.61
C GLN A 299 -20.40 -74.14 -20.16
N HIS A 300 -20.84 -73.16 -19.37
CA HIS A 300 -21.31 -73.39 -18.01
C HIS A 300 -22.53 -74.33 -17.98
N ARG A 301 -23.54 -74.12 -18.84
CA ARG A 301 -24.71 -75.02 -18.94
C ARG A 301 -24.32 -76.46 -19.24
N ARG A 302 -23.34 -76.69 -20.12
CA ARG A 302 -22.83 -78.04 -20.43
C ARG A 302 -22.19 -78.71 -19.21
N LYS A 303 -21.41 -77.97 -18.41
CA LYS A 303 -20.80 -78.48 -17.16
C LYS A 303 -21.86 -78.78 -16.09
N VAL A 304 -22.86 -77.92 -15.93
CA VAL A 304 -23.94 -78.16 -14.96
C VAL A 304 -24.77 -79.39 -15.33
N ALA A 305 -25.06 -79.60 -16.62
CA ALA A 305 -25.78 -80.77 -17.09
C ALA A 305 -25.01 -82.08 -16.85
N SER A 306 -23.69 -82.10 -17.06
CA SER A 306 -22.87 -83.28 -16.81
C SER A 306 -22.78 -83.62 -15.31
N LEU A 307 -22.58 -82.61 -14.45
CA LEU A 307 -22.57 -82.78 -12.99
C LEU A 307 -23.92 -83.27 -12.46
N SER A 308 -25.03 -82.72 -12.97
CA SER A 308 -26.38 -83.13 -12.57
C SER A 308 -26.64 -84.61 -12.91
N LYS A 309 -26.16 -85.08 -14.07
CA LYS A 309 -26.25 -86.49 -14.44
C LYS A 309 -25.42 -87.38 -13.49
N LEU A 310 -24.24 -86.93 -13.10
CA LEU A 310 -23.38 -87.65 -12.14
C LEU A 310 -24.03 -87.75 -10.76
N ILE A 311 -24.64 -86.67 -10.28
CA ILE A 311 -25.38 -86.65 -9.00
C ILE A 311 -26.56 -87.64 -9.06
N GLY A 312 -27.31 -87.67 -10.17
CA GLY A 312 -28.40 -88.63 -10.35
C GLY A 312 -27.94 -90.08 -10.32
N GLN A 313 -26.79 -90.39 -10.94
CA GLN A 313 -26.19 -91.72 -10.89
C GLN A 313 -25.74 -92.08 -9.46
N ARG A 314 -25.09 -91.16 -8.76
CA ARG A 314 -24.63 -91.37 -7.37
C ARG A 314 -25.81 -91.54 -6.40
N LYS A 315 -26.91 -90.79 -6.58
CA LYS A 315 -28.13 -90.97 -5.79
C LYS A 315 -28.75 -92.35 -5.99
N LYS A 316 -28.87 -92.81 -7.25
CA LYS A 316 -29.36 -94.17 -7.54
C LYS A 316 -28.50 -95.25 -6.88
N LEU A 317 -27.17 -95.10 -6.88
CA LEU A 317 -26.27 -96.00 -6.17
C LEU A 317 -26.48 -95.93 -4.64
N LEU A 318 -26.73 -94.74 -4.10
CA LEU A 318 -27.01 -94.56 -2.67
C LEU A 318 -28.32 -95.24 -2.26
N ASP A 319 -29.39 -95.08 -3.06
CA ASP A 319 -30.68 -95.74 -2.83
C ASP A 319 -30.55 -97.28 -2.93
N GLN A 320 -29.70 -97.79 -3.83
CA GLN A 320 -29.40 -99.22 -3.93
C GLN A 320 -28.67 -99.75 -2.68
N VAL A 321 -27.73 -98.98 -2.12
CA VAL A 321 -27.03 -99.36 -0.88
C VAL A 321 -27.97 -99.29 0.33
N GLN A 322 -28.84 -98.27 0.40
CA GLN A 322 -29.80 -98.12 1.49
C GLN A 322 -30.95 -99.15 1.46
N SER A 323 -31.28 -99.71 0.30
CA SER A 323 -32.28 -100.79 0.18
C SER A 323 -31.71 -102.20 0.39
N GLN A 324 -30.38 -102.33 0.52
CA GLN A 324 -29.68 -103.59 0.84
C GLN A 324 -29.21 -103.67 2.31
N SER A 325 -29.55 -102.68 3.15
CA SER A 325 -29.29 -102.65 4.60
C SER A 325 -30.60 -102.68 5.39
#